data_AF-A0A971NK00-F1
#
_entry.id   AF-A0A971NK00-F1
#
_cell.length_a   1.000
_cell.length_b   1.000
_cell.length_c   1.000
_cell.angle_alpha   90.00
_cell.angle_beta   90.00
_cell.angle_gamma   90.00
#
_symmetry.space_group_name_H-M   'P 1'
#
loop_
_entity.id
_entity.type
_entity.pdbx_description
1 polymer ?
#
loop_
_entity_poly.entity_id
_entity_poly.type
_entity_poly.pdbx_seq_one_letter_code
_entity_poly.pdbx_strand_id
1 'polypeptide(L)' 'ARVEQIRKFTLLPREFSIESGELTPTLKMKRKIINQNFAGEIEAMYKE' A
#
# COMPACT_ATOMS: atom_id res chain seq x y z
N ALA A 1 26.89 -8.81 -2.91
CA ALA A 1 25.89 -8.26 -1.96
C ALA A 1 24.59 -9.02 -2.15
N ARG A 2 23.95 -9.49 -1.08
CA ARG A 2 22.65 -10.19 -1.16
C ARG A 2 21.57 -9.11 -1.27
N VAL A 3 20.90 -9.02 -2.41
CA VAL A 3 19.82 -8.07 -2.65
C VAL A 3 18.62 -8.41 -1.77
N GLU A 4 17.93 -7.38 -1.27
CA GLU A 4 16.73 -7.57 -0.47
C GLU A 4 15.65 -8.29 -1.28
N GLN A 5 15.01 -9.29 -0.66
CA GLN A 5 13.92 -10.03 -1.26
C GLN A 5 12.60 -9.57 -0.66
N ILE A 6 11.62 -9.33 -1.52
CA ILE A 6 10.24 -9.07 -1.11
C ILE A 6 9.72 -10.35 -0.45
N ARG A 7 9.37 -10.27 0.84
CA ARG A 7 8.95 -11.44 1.64
C ARG A 7 7.47 -11.77 1.46
N LYS A 8 6.61 -10.76 1.47
CA LYS A 8 5.16 -10.87 1.33
C LYS A 8 4.65 -9.68 0.50
N PHE A 9 3.70 -9.94 -0.39
CA PHE A 9 3.01 -8.91 -1.16
C PHE A 9 1.53 -9.31 -1.32
N THR A 10 0.66 -8.31 -1.37
CA THR A 10 -0.79 -8.50 -1.55
C THR A 10 -1.21 -7.70 -2.78
N LEU A 11 -2.05 -8.31 -3.63
CA LEU A 11 -2.66 -7.61 -4.76
C LEU A 11 -3.87 -6.83 -4.26
N LEU A 12 -3.86 -5.51 -4.48
CA LEU A 12 -4.98 -4.65 -4.16
C LEU A 12 -6.06 -4.74 -5.25
N PRO A 13 -7.35 -4.63 -4.90
CA PRO A 13 -8.46 -4.72 -5.85
C PRO A 13 -8.58 -3.50 -6.76
N ARG A 14 -7.91 -2.39 -6.42
CA ARG A 14 -7.89 -1.15 -7.19
C ARG A 14 -6.56 -0.42 -7.06
N GLU A 15 -6.35 0.53 -7.96
CA GLU A 15 -5.22 1.44 -7.94
C GLU A 15 -5.39 2.55 -6.89
N PHE A 16 -4.28 3.22 -6.55
CA PHE A 16 -4.31 4.43 -5.73
C PHE A 16 -4.91 5.60 -6.51
N SER A 17 -5.73 6.40 -5.84
CA SER A 17 -6.39 7.55 -6.48
C SER A 17 -6.03 8.89 -5.81
N ILE A 18 -6.10 9.96 -6.61
CA ILE A 18 -6.02 11.33 -6.09
C ILE A 18 -7.33 11.68 -5.37
N GLU A 19 -8.47 11.18 -5.85
CA GLU A 19 -9.81 11.45 -5.28
C GLU A 19 -9.95 10.86 -3.87
N SER A 20 -9.38 9.67 -3.64
CA SER A 20 -9.32 9.03 -2.32
C SER A 20 -8.28 9.66 -1.39
N GLY A 21 -7.51 10.64 -1.87
CA GLY A 21 -6.44 11.30 -1.11
C GLY A 21 -5.19 10.45 -0.89
N GLU A 22 -5.06 9.32 -1.59
CA GLU A 22 -3.91 8.41 -1.50
C GLU A 22 -2.69 8.92 -2.28
N LEU A 23 -2.94 9.73 -3.31
CA LEU A 23 -1.91 10.38 -4.12
C LEU A 23 -1.96 11.91 -3.98
N THR A 24 -0.82 12.57 -4.14
CA THR A 24 -0.79 14.02 -4.42
C THR A 24 -1.23 14.28 -5.86
N PRO A 25 -1.58 15.53 -6.22
CA PRO A 25 -1.78 15.91 -7.62
C PRO A 25 -0.56 15.62 -8.52
N THR A 26 0.62 15.46 -7.92
CA THR A 26 1.88 15.07 -8.56
C THR A 26 2.19 13.56 -8.48
N LEU A 27 1.18 12.72 -8.19
CA LEU A 27 1.25 11.26 -8.10
C LEU A 27 2.20 10.70 -7.02
N LYS A 28 2.57 11.52 -6.02
CA LYS A 28 3.33 11.03 -4.87
C LYS A 28 2.41 10.33 -3.88
N MET A 29 2.82 9.15 -3.42
CA MET A 29 2.07 8.36 -2.46
C MET A 29 2.02 9.00 -1.07
N LYS A 30 0.82 9.12 -0.51
CA LYS A 30 0.58 9.50 0.89
C LYS A 30 0.39 8.25 1.74
N ARG A 31 1.52 7.71 2.22
CA ARG A 31 1.57 6.45 3.00
C ARG A 31 0.60 6.40 4.17
N LYS A 32 0.41 7.52 4.90
CA LYS A 32 -0.53 7.57 6.04
C LYS A 32 -1.97 7.21 5.63
N ILE A 33 -2.45 7.80 4.53
CA ILE A 33 -3.80 7.55 4.03
C ILE A 33 -3.90 6.14 3.46
N ILE A 34 -2.91 5.72 2.67
CA ILE A 34 -2.85 4.36 2.09
C ILE A 34 -2.91 3.31 3.19
N ASN A 35 -2.08 3.45 4.23
CA ASN A 35 -2.05 2.49 5.35
C ASN A 35 -3.36 2.45 6.13
N GLN A 36 -4.09 3.57 6.22
CA GLN A 36 -5.40 3.60 6.87
C GLN A 36 -6.47 2.93 6.01
N ASN A 37 -6.49 3.22 4.71
CA ASN A 37 -7.48 2.68 3.78
C ASN A 37 -7.31 1.18 3.55
N PHE A 38 -6.06 0.68 3.55
CA PHE A 38 -5.72 -0.72 3.32
C PHE A 38 -5.23 -1.44 4.59
N ALA A 39 -5.62 -0.95 5.77
CA ALA A 39 -5.19 -1.52 7.04
C ALA A 39 -5.56 -3.00 7.15
N GLY A 40 -6.75 -3.38 6.68
CA GLY A 40 -7.23 -4.76 6.72
C GLY A 40 -6.41 -5.72 5.86
N GLU A 41 -6.03 -5.29 4.65
CA GLU A 41 -5.19 -6.06 3.72
C GLU A 41 -3.76 -6.19 4.24
N ILE A 42 -3.24 -5.12 4.84
CA ILE A 42 -1.92 -5.12 5.50
C ILE A 42 -1.95 -6.08 6.69
N GLU A 43 -2.96 -6.01 7.56
CA GLU A 43 -3.10 -6.91 8.69
C GLU A 43 -3.25 -8.36 8.23
N ALA A 44 -4.10 -8.64 7.24
CA ALA A 44 -4.30 -9.97 6.69
C ALA A 44 -3.00 -10.56 6.10
N MET A 45 -2.15 -9.76 5.47
CA MET A 45 -0.86 -10.19 4.93
C MET A 45 0.10 -10.70 6.03
N TYR A 46 0.00 -10.15 7.24
CA TYR A 46 0.88 -10.47 8.36
C TYR A 46 0.22 -11.37 9.41
N LYS A 47 -1.03 -11.79 9.25
CA LYS A 47 -1.79 -12.57 10.25
C LYS A 47 -1.44 -14.06 10.29
N GLU A 48 -0.34 -14.47 9.67
CA GLU A 48 0.20 -15.84 9.66
C GLU A 48 1.38 -15.99 10.62
#